data_AF-A0A401GLL0-F1
#
_entry.id   AF-A0A401GLL0-F1
#
_cell.length_a   1.000
_cell.length_b   1.000
_cell.length_c   1.000
_cell.angle_alpha   90.00
_cell.angle_beta   90.00
_cell.angle_gamma   90.00
#
_symmetry.space_group_name_H-M   'P 1'
#
loop_
_entity.id
_entity.type
_entity.pdbx_description
1 polymer ?
#
loop_
_entity_poly.entity_id
_entity_poly.type
_entity_poly.pdbx_seq_one_letter_code
_entity_poly.pdbx_strand_id
1 'polypeptide(L)'
;MTTPEVTLCADGHYRRVVYGLGPYIADYPEQALLACVISGWCPKCTAPRNDLDGPGYGLRCHEHTELLVRELELGVLWDEYGLVGDIVPFTNDFPRADIHKLLSLDLLHQIIKGTFKDHLVSWVEDYIHLTYDKKEVKRIMADIDQRIAAVPAFSGLRQFPEGCGFKQWTGDDSKALMKVYLPAIIDYVPQDMSGHLKHFRMLLIAFTIIEKSLRLLVFDLMAFHSLGSILFAIINSQFGNLALRMRIDKLAAARIDFTNRGMLNGSCLSEVLQKLDDSLSEKEDVEANADHLTIKPSNCDEQNDDGAVSGPTILAYVDLAATIQRQHARSFAELAKEINQLKLPELIRWFLYDQLNPDNPRPASDIDINECPTLKGKISMHYSATATYYAPSDPCGVGGMHCEHIRANPVWRGLAPHFDCALINCDSTQDGMLGIEVVRIHLFFSFKHEGHRYSCALVHWFQRIDDQPNEDVSMWVVQPEMDVQHIPFMSVIHLDSIICATHLIPVYGDARISRDITDENSLDAFQAFYVNKFADHHAFEILS
;
A
#
# COMPACT_ATOMS: atom_id res chain seq x y z
N MET A 1 -31.40 -22.42 14.25
CA MET A 1 -31.28 -23.73 13.58
C MET A 1 -30.33 -24.64 14.35
N THR A 2 -30.82 -25.76 14.87
CA THR A 2 -29.99 -26.81 15.51
C THR A 2 -29.96 -28.10 14.69
N THR A 3 -30.95 -28.31 13.82
CA THR A 3 -31.06 -29.44 12.91
C THR A 3 -30.23 -29.21 11.65
N PRO A 4 -29.33 -30.13 11.28
CA PRO A 4 -28.56 -30.00 10.04
C PRO A 4 -29.38 -30.37 8.80
N GLU A 5 -29.18 -29.64 7.72
CA GLU A 5 -29.74 -29.89 6.39
C GLU A 5 -28.69 -30.53 5.48
N VAL A 6 -29.11 -31.42 4.58
CA VAL A 6 -28.20 -32.05 3.61
C VAL A 6 -28.04 -31.12 2.42
N THR A 7 -26.83 -30.62 2.18
CA THR A 7 -26.52 -29.63 1.14
C THR A 7 -25.43 -30.15 0.21
N LEU A 8 -25.59 -29.92 -1.09
CA LEU A 8 -24.54 -30.16 -2.09
C LEU A 8 -23.52 -29.02 -2.04
N CYS A 9 -22.26 -29.32 -1.73
CA CYS A 9 -21.17 -28.35 -1.72
C CYS A 9 -20.55 -28.16 -3.12
N ALA A 10 -19.79 -27.08 -3.31
CA ALA A 10 -19.14 -26.72 -4.59
C ALA A 10 -18.14 -27.77 -5.10
N ASP A 11 -17.63 -28.63 -4.23
CA ASP A 11 -16.76 -29.77 -4.57
C ASP A 11 -17.54 -31.05 -4.95
N GLY A 12 -18.85 -30.94 -5.16
CA GLY A 12 -19.72 -32.04 -5.58
C GLY A 12 -20.13 -33.01 -4.47
N HIS A 13 -19.71 -32.78 -3.22
CA HIS A 13 -20.02 -33.68 -2.10
C HIS A 13 -21.21 -33.16 -1.27
N TYR A 14 -22.09 -34.08 -0.85
CA TYR A 14 -23.18 -33.76 0.07
C TYR A 14 -22.70 -33.78 1.51
N ARG A 15 -23.00 -32.71 2.26
CA ARG A 15 -22.65 -32.58 3.68
C ARG A 15 -23.87 -32.21 4.52
N ARG A 16 -23.86 -32.60 5.79
CA ARG A 16 -24.82 -32.15 6.80
C ARG A 16 -24.37 -30.79 7.30
N VAL A 17 -25.08 -29.73 6.90
CA VAL A 17 -24.75 -28.34 7.18
C VAL A 17 -25.73 -27.77 8.20
N VAL A 18 -25.22 -27.03 9.18
CA VAL A 18 -26.04 -26.20 10.06
C VAL A 18 -25.75 -24.75 9.70
N TYR A 19 -26.77 -24.01 9.27
CA TYR A 19 -26.62 -22.59 8.98
C TYR A 19 -26.56 -21.76 10.27
N GLY A 20 -25.68 -20.78 10.28
CA GLY A 20 -25.51 -19.80 11.36
C GLY A 20 -25.36 -18.40 10.79
N LEU A 21 -25.59 -17.40 11.64
CA LEU A 21 -25.30 -16.01 11.29
C LEU A 21 -23.82 -15.74 11.57
N GLY A 22 -23.14 -15.15 10.59
CA GLY A 22 -21.75 -14.72 10.71
C GLY A 22 -21.62 -13.40 11.49
N PRO A 23 -20.39 -12.90 11.67
CA PRO A 23 -20.16 -11.59 12.29
C PRO A 23 -20.93 -10.48 11.59
N TYR A 24 -21.49 -9.55 12.36
CA TYR A 24 -22.26 -8.41 11.86
C TYR A 24 -21.42 -7.14 11.94
N ILE A 25 -21.04 -6.60 10.78
CA ILE A 25 -20.29 -5.35 10.66
C ILE A 25 -21.30 -4.20 10.62
N ALA A 26 -21.22 -3.30 11.59
CA ALA A 26 -22.13 -2.18 11.76
C ALA A 26 -21.39 -0.99 12.38
N ASP A 27 -21.78 0.22 12.03
CA ASP A 27 -21.27 1.43 12.70
C ASP A 27 -21.80 1.51 14.14
N TYR A 28 -21.23 2.37 15.00
CA TYR A 28 -21.63 2.36 16.41
C TYR A 28 -23.13 2.61 16.67
N PRO A 29 -23.78 3.60 16.01
CA PRO A 29 -25.23 3.76 16.11
C PRO A 29 -26.02 2.50 15.75
N GLU A 30 -25.65 1.81 14.67
CA GLU A 30 -26.27 0.55 14.27
C GLU A 30 -25.94 -0.58 15.26
N GLN A 31 -24.71 -0.69 15.77
CA GLN A 31 -24.36 -1.66 16.82
C GLN A 31 -25.22 -1.48 18.07
N ALA A 32 -25.46 -0.23 18.46
CA ALA A 32 -26.31 0.09 19.60
C ALA A 32 -27.76 -0.36 19.36
N LEU A 33 -28.29 -0.08 18.17
CA LEU A 33 -29.61 -0.53 17.75
C LEU A 33 -29.73 -2.06 17.76
N LEU A 34 -28.78 -2.77 17.14
CA LEU A 34 -28.81 -4.22 17.01
C LEU A 34 -28.70 -4.93 18.36
N ALA A 35 -27.84 -4.42 19.25
CA ALA A 35 -27.68 -4.95 20.61
C ALA A 35 -28.72 -4.45 21.61
N CYS A 36 -29.67 -3.60 21.17
CA CYS A 36 -30.69 -2.98 22.02
C CYS A 36 -30.07 -2.26 23.23
N VAL A 37 -28.96 -1.54 23.00
CA VAL A 37 -28.29 -0.72 24.01
C VAL A 37 -28.44 0.77 23.73
N ILE A 38 -28.40 1.57 24.79
CA ILE A 38 -28.46 3.03 24.69
C ILE A 38 -27.13 3.56 24.15
N SER A 39 -27.19 4.60 23.32
CA SER A 39 -26.00 5.31 22.85
C SER A 39 -25.13 5.80 24.01
N GLY A 40 -23.81 5.60 23.89
CA GLY A 40 -22.81 5.82 24.95
C GLY A 40 -22.46 4.56 25.75
N TRP A 41 -23.24 3.47 25.66
CA TRP A 41 -22.94 2.20 26.32
C TRP A 41 -22.23 1.21 25.40
N CYS A 42 -21.51 0.26 25.99
CA CYS A 42 -20.85 -0.79 25.23
C CYS A 42 -21.85 -1.89 24.82
N PRO A 43 -21.96 -2.22 23.52
CA PRO A 43 -22.82 -3.31 23.04
C PRO A 43 -22.24 -4.70 23.35
N LYS A 44 -21.00 -4.80 23.84
CA LYS A 44 -20.31 -6.08 24.12
C LYS A 44 -20.06 -6.38 25.59
N CYS A 45 -19.92 -5.37 26.44
CA CYS A 45 -19.60 -5.54 27.85
C CYS A 45 -20.54 -4.75 28.75
N THR A 46 -20.52 -5.07 30.04
CA THR A 46 -21.37 -4.45 31.06
C THR A 46 -20.80 -3.16 31.62
N ALA A 47 -19.80 -2.56 30.94
CA ALA A 47 -19.17 -1.34 31.41
C ALA A 47 -20.16 -0.16 31.37
N PRO A 48 -20.21 0.66 32.44
CA PRO A 48 -21.07 1.83 32.49
C PRO A 48 -20.58 2.92 31.53
N ARG A 49 -21.49 3.71 30.98
CA ARG A 49 -21.16 4.75 29.98
C ARG A 49 -20.10 5.76 30.44
N ASN A 50 -20.00 5.98 31.75
CA ASN A 50 -19.07 6.95 32.35
C ASN A 50 -17.73 6.33 32.73
N ASP A 51 -17.58 5.00 32.63
CA ASP A 51 -16.35 4.28 32.95
C ASP A 51 -16.23 3.01 32.09
N LEU A 52 -15.98 3.19 30.78
CA LEU A 52 -15.80 2.06 29.87
C LEU A 52 -14.42 1.37 30.01
N ASP A 53 -13.48 1.98 30.74
CA ASP A 53 -12.06 1.52 30.92
C ASP A 53 -11.83 0.85 32.28
N GLY A 54 -12.81 0.88 33.18
CA GLY A 54 -12.71 0.24 34.48
C GLY A 54 -12.39 -1.26 34.37
N PRO A 55 -11.57 -1.80 35.28
CA PRO A 55 -11.22 -3.21 35.27
C PRO A 55 -12.41 -4.07 35.75
N GLY A 56 -12.53 -5.29 35.21
CA GLY A 56 -13.42 -6.32 35.77
C GLY A 56 -14.85 -6.35 35.24
N TYR A 57 -15.15 -5.64 34.14
CA TYR A 57 -16.46 -5.73 33.49
C TYR A 57 -16.65 -7.06 32.74
N GLY A 58 -17.85 -7.62 32.85
CA GLY A 58 -18.23 -8.86 32.16
C GLY A 58 -18.60 -8.61 30.69
N LEU A 59 -18.63 -9.68 29.91
CA LEU A 59 -19.20 -9.65 28.56
C LEU A 59 -20.72 -9.80 28.63
N ARG A 60 -21.43 -9.07 27.77
CA ARG A 60 -22.86 -9.29 27.52
C ARG A 60 -23.04 -10.58 26.74
N CYS A 61 -24.14 -11.26 27.03
CA CYS A 61 -24.60 -12.41 26.27
C CYS A 61 -26.13 -12.45 26.31
N HIS A 62 -26.74 -13.25 25.44
CA HIS A 62 -28.19 -13.44 25.44
C HIS A 62 -28.71 -13.85 26.82
N GLU A 63 -28.07 -14.81 27.49
CA GLU A 63 -28.47 -15.27 28.82
C GLU A 63 -28.46 -14.15 29.86
N HIS A 64 -27.43 -13.30 29.84
CA HIS A 64 -27.33 -12.16 30.74
C HIS A 64 -28.43 -11.12 30.46
N THR A 65 -28.60 -10.73 29.19
CA THR A 65 -29.59 -9.73 28.79
C THR A 65 -31.01 -10.23 29.08
N GLU A 66 -31.33 -11.48 28.78
CA GLU A 66 -32.64 -12.07 29.08
C GLU A 66 -32.91 -12.15 30.58
N LEU A 67 -31.91 -12.49 31.40
CA LEU A 67 -32.06 -12.52 32.85
C LEU A 67 -32.39 -11.13 33.39
N LEU A 68 -31.68 -10.09 32.94
CA LEU A 68 -31.95 -8.72 33.36
C LEU A 68 -33.35 -8.27 32.94
N VAL A 69 -33.75 -8.55 31.70
CA VAL A 69 -35.09 -8.17 31.19
C VAL A 69 -36.22 -8.87 31.95
N ARG A 70 -36.00 -10.10 32.43
CA ARG A 70 -37.00 -10.84 33.23
C ARG A 70 -37.12 -10.32 34.66
N GLU A 71 -36.02 -9.89 35.26
CA GLU A 71 -35.94 -9.60 36.70
C GLU A 71 -36.05 -8.10 37.05
N LEU A 72 -35.79 -7.19 36.12
CA LEU A 72 -35.69 -5.75 36.38
C LEU A 72 -36.77 -4.94 35.65
N GLU A 73 -37.17 -3.82 36.24
CA GLU A 73 -38.06 -2.84 35.59
C GLU A 73 -37.34 -2.08 34.48
N LEU A 74 -38.09 -1.63 33.46
CA LEU A 74 -37.55 -0.95 32.27
C LEU A 74 -36.68 0.29 32.60
N GLY A 75 -37.05 1.06 33.63
CA GLY A 75 -36.25 2.21 34.06
C GLY A 75 -34.87 1.82 34.60
N VAL A 76 -34.80 0.75 35.39
CA VAL A 76 -33.54 0.23 35.94
C VAL A 76 -32.66 -0.33 34.82
N LEU A 77 -33.26 -1.06 33.86
CA LEU A 77 -32.54 -1.55 32.68
C LEU A 77 -31.93 -0.40 31.87
N TRP A 78 -32.69 0.67 31.68
CA TRP A 78 -32.26 1.84 30.93
C TRP A 78 -31.12 2.59 31.65
N ASP A 79 -31.32 2.92 32.92
CA ASP A 79 -30.40 3.80 33.67
C ASP A 79 -29.12 3.08 34.15
N GLU A 80 -29.24 1.84 34.63
CA GLU A 80 -28.12 1.11 35.27
C GLU A 80 -27.41 0.15 34.33
N TYR A 81 -28.10 -0.40 33.33
CA TYR A 81 -27.55 -1.43 32.43
C TYR A 81 -27.47 -0.98 30.97
N GLY A 82 -27.99 0.19 30.64
CA GLY A 82 -28.00 0.73 29.30
C GLY A 82 -28.78 -0.11 28.29
N LEU A 83 -29.80 -0.86 28.75
CA LEU A 83 -30.58 -1.79 27.94
C LEU A 83 -31.97 -1.23 27.62
N VAL A 84 -32.39 -1.42 26.36
CA VAL A 84 -33.73 -1.12 25.89
C VAL A 84 -34.58 -2.40 26.01
N GLY A 85 -35.18 -2.61 27.19
CA GLY A 85 -35.82 -3.88 27.57
C GLY A 85 -37.14 -4.20 26.87
N ASP A 86 -37.72 -3.28 26.12
CA ASP A 86 -38.94 -3.45 25.34
C ASP A 86 -38.68 -3.86 23.87
N ILE A 87 -37.41 -4.03 23.49
CA ILE A 87 -36.99 -4.49 22.16
C ILE A 87 -36.23 -5.80 22.30
N VAL A 88 -36.56 -6.77 21.44
CA VAL A 88 -35.88 -8.06 21.35
C VAL A 88 -34.90 -8.02 20.16
N PRO A 89 -33.60 -8.30 20.36
CA PRO A 89 -32.65 -8.42 19.26
C PRO A 89 -33.10 -9.49 18.24
N PHE A 90 -32.97 -9.22 16.94
CA PHE A 90 -33.40 -10.16 15.90
C PHE A 90 -32.68 -11.52 15.95
N THR A 91 -31.51 -11.59 16.60
CA THR A 91 -30.74 -12.81 16.74
C THR A 91 -31.14 -13.66 17.95
N ASN A 92 -32.07 -13.20 18.80
CA ASN A 92 -32.40 -13.86 20.07
C ASN A 92 -32.88 -15.31 19.88
N ASP A 93 -33.65 -15.58 18.82
CA ASP A 93 -34.17 -16.91 18.52
C ASP A 93 -33.18 -17.83 17.78
N PHE A 94 -31.96 -17.35 17.55
CA PHE A 94 -30.92 -18.09 16.84
C PHE A 94 -29.89 -18.64 17.85
N PRO A 95 -29.86 -19.98 18.10
CA PRO A 95 -29.11 -20.57 19.22
C PRO A 95 -27.59 -20.41 19.21
N ARG A 96 -27.01 -19.86 18.12
CA ARG A 96 -25.57 -19.67 17.93
C ARG A 96 -25.23 -18.27 17.46
N ALA A 97 -26.16 -17.32 17.61
CA ALA A 97 -26.04 -15.97 17.07
C ALA A 97 -26.20 -14.92 18.17
N ASP A 98 -25.41 -15.03 19.23
CA ASP A 98 -25.40 -14.01 20.28
C ASP A 98 -24.96 -12.67 19.70
N ILE A 99 -25.86 -11.67 19.66
CA ILE A 99 -25.58 -10.39 18.99
C ILE A 99 -24.34 -9.72 19.60
N HIS A 100 -24.17 -9.81 20.92
CA HIS A 100 -23.05 -9.20 21.64
C HIS A 100 -21.71 -9.84 21.25
N LYS A 101 -21.73 -11.09 20.77
CA LYS A 101 -20.56 -11.81 20.23
C LYS A 101 -20.40 -11.60 18.72
N LEU A 102 -21.51 -11.51 17.99
CA LEU A 102 -21.52 -11.38 16.53
C LEU A 102 -21.09 -10.00 16.05
N LEU A 103 -21.36 -8.93 16.81
CA LEU A 103 -20.95 -7.59 16.42
C LEU A 103 -19.44 -7.54 16.18
N SER A 104 -19.00 -7.23 14.97
CA SER A 104 -17.58 -7.08 14.63
C SER A 104 -17.16 -5.61 14.69
N LEU A 105 -15.85 -5.39 14.63
CA LEU A 105 -15.29 -4.05 14.48
C LEU A 105 -15.63 -3.53 13.08
N ASP A 106 -16.17 -2.32 13.03
CA ASP A 106 -16.23 -1.56 11.78
C ASP A 106 -14.90 -0.83 11.58
N LEU A 107 -14.04 -1.41 10.75
CA LEU A 107 -12.72 -0.86 10.44
C LEU A 107 -12.82 0.56 9.87
N LEU A 108 -13.85 0.85 9.07
CA LEU A 108 -13.97 2.13 8.41
C LEU A 108 -14.31 3.23 9.41
N HIS A 109 -15.39 3.09 10.17
CA HIS A 109 -15.81 4.16 11.08
C HIS A 109 -15.00 4.19 12.36
N GLN A 110 -14.55 3.04 12.88
CA GLN A 110 -13.87 2.98 14.17
C GLN A 110 -12.36 3.16 14.02
N ILE A 111 -11.71 2.49 13.07
CA ILE A 111 -10.25 2.55 12.94
C ILE A 111 -9.85 3.71 12.03
N ILE A 112 -10.33 3.69 10.79
CA ILE A 112 -9.87 4.63 9.76
C ILE A 112 -10.40 6.05 10.05
N LYS A 113 -11.71 6.29 10.01
CA LYS A 113 -12.26 7.63 10.28
C LYS A 113 -12.06 8.03 11.74
N GLY A 114 -12.46 7.18 12.67
CA GLY A 114 -12.44 7.50 14.09
C GLY A 114 -11.05 7.69 14.67
N THR A 115 -10.01 7.05 14.12
CA THR A 115 -8.67 7.12 14.71
C THR A 115 -7.67 7.92 13.87
N PHE A 116 -7.70 7.81 12.54
CA PHE A 116 -6.84 8.66 11.71
C PHE A 116 -7.35 10.09 11.67
N LYS A 117 -8.59 10.30 11.22
CA LYS A 117 -9.12 11.64 11.02
C LYS A 117 -9.45 12.33 12.34
N ASP A 118 -10.32 11.72 13.15
CA ASP A 118 -10.88 12.40 14.33
C ASP A 118 -9.93 12.43 15.54
N HIS A 119 -8.81 11.68 15.48
CA HIS A 119 -7.77 11.73 16.51
C HIS A 119 -6.43 12.19 15.95
N LEU A 120 -5.79 11.42 15.06
CA LEU A 120 -4.43 11.75 14.64
C LEU A 120 -4.33 13.12 13.96
N VAL A 121 -5.15 13.38 12.93
CA VAL A 121 -5.13 14.66 12.21
C VAL A 121 -5.49 15.80 13.16
N SER A 122 -6.55 15.63 13.96
CA SER A 122 -6.94 16.61 14.97
C SER A 122 -5.84 16.90 15.99
N TRP A 123 -5.12 15.89 16.47
CA TRP A 123 -4.05 16.06 17.46
C TRP A 123 -2.83 16.77 16.87
N VAL A 124 -2.52 16.53 15.61
CA VAL A 124 -1.47 17.27 14.88
C VAL A 124 -1.88 18.74 14.75
N GLU A 125 -3.13 19.01 14.36
CA GLU A 125 -3.68 20.37 14.30
C GLU A 125 -3.65 21.07 15.66
N ASP A 126 -4.13 20.41 16.71
CA ASP A 126 -4.13 20.92 18.08
C ASP A 126 -2.71 21.20 18.58
N TYR A 127 -1.77 20.28 18.32
CA TYR A 127 -0.37 20.47 18.64
C TYR A 127 0.21 21.72 17.97
N ILE A 128 -0.04 21.89 16.67
CA ILE A 128 0.42 23.06 15.91
C ILE A 128 -0.20 24.35 16.49
N HIS A 129 -1.50 24.33 16.82
CA HIS A 129 -2.21 25.45 17.44
C HIS A 129 -1.71 25.83 18.84
N LEU A 130 -1.27 24.85 19.63
CA LEU A 130 -0.72 25.05 20.97
C LEU A 130 0.73 25.53 20.94
N THR A 131 1.49 25.12 19.93
CA THR A 131 2.94 25.35 19.85
C THR A 131 3.27 26.68 19.17
N TYR A 132 2.48 27.07 18.16
CA TYR A 132 2.79 28.20 17.29
C TYR A 132 1.77 29.33 17.38
N ASP A 133 2.18 30.54 17.02
CA ASP A 133 1.26 31.68 16.95
C ASP A 133 0.28 31.56 15.77
N LYS A 134 -0.81 32.35 15.80
CA LYS A 134 -1.86 32.28 14.77
C LYS A 134 -1.38 32.52 13.33
N LYS A 135 -0.32 33.30 13.13
CA LYS A 135 0.22 33.58 11.79
C LYS A 135 1.01 32.38 11.29
N GLU A 136 1.79 31.80 12.18
CA GLU A 136 2.65 30.66 11.90
C GLU A 136 1.83 29.38 11.71
N VAL A 137 0.78 29.16 12.50
CA VAL A 137 -0.17 28.05 12.28
C VAL A 137 -0.74 28.10 10.86
N LYS A 138 -1.21 29.26 10.41
CA LYS A 138 -1.73 29.41 9.03
C LYS A 138 -0.67 29.13 7.97
N ARG A 139 0.60 29.43 8.25
CA ARG A 139 1.71 29.16 7.35
C ARG A 139 1.98 27.65 7.28
N ILE A 140 2.06 26.98 8.42
CA ILE A 140 2.35 25.54 8.54
C ILE A 140 1.22 24.72 7.90
N MET A 141 -0.04 24.99 8.25
CA MET A 141 -1.18 24.27 7.68
C MET A 141 -1.23 24.39 6.16
N ALA A 142 -1.03 25.61 5.63
CA ALA A 142 -0.99 25.83 4.19
C ALA A 142 0.22 25.16 3.51
N ASP A 143 1.34 24.96 4.22
CA ASP A 143 2.48 24.23 3.68
C ASP A 143 2.26 22.72 3.71
N ILE A 144 1.63 22.17 4.77
CA ILE A 144 1.21 20.76 4.82
C ILE A 144 0.28 20.42 3.65
N ASP A 145 -0.74 21.25 3.40
CA ASP A 145 -1.64 21.07 2.25
C ASP A 145 -0.88 21.06 0.93
N GLN A 146 0.08 21.97 0.78
CA GLN A 146 0.91 22.08 -0.41
C GLN A 146 1.84 20.88 -0.58
N ARG A 147 2.41 20.36 0.52
CA ARG A 147 3.27 19.16 0.52
C ARG A 147 2.47 17.97 0.03
N ILE A 148 1.27 17.77 0.56
CA ILE A 148 0.34 16.70 0.13
C ILE A 148 -0.02 16.86 -1.36
N ALA A 149 -0.28 18.07 -1.81
CA ALA A 149 -0.59 18.34 -3.23
C ALA A 149 0.61 18.12 -4.17
N ALA A 150 1.84 18.30 -3.66
CA ALA A 150 3.09 18.07 -4.40
C ALA A 150 3.51 16.60 -4.47
N VAL A 151 2.73 15.67 -3.91
CA VAL A 151 3.07 14.24 -4.01
C VAL A 151 2.91 13.78 -5.46
N PRO A 152 3.94 13.15 -6.08
CA PRO A 152 3.85 12.64 -7.44
C PRO A 152 2.63 11.75 -7.68
N ALA A 153 2.06 11.83 -8.89
CA ALA A 153 0.96 10.96 -9.29
C ALA A 153 1.40 9.47 -9.29
N PHE A 154 0.51 8.58 -8.85
CA PHE A 154 0.73 7.13 -8.88
C PHE A 154 -0.59 6.40 -9.15
N SER A 155 -0.55 5.37 -10.00
CA SER A 155 -1.71 4.54 -10.32
C SER A 155 -2.30 3.94 -9.03
N GLY A 156 -3.63 3.97 -8.88
CA GLY A 156 -4.31 3.44 -7.68
C GLY A 156 -4.19 4.31 -6.41
N LEU A 157 -3.37 5.37 -6.40
CA LEU A 157 -3.29 6.32 -5.30
C LEU A 157 -4.03 7.63 -5.63
N ARG A 158 -4.92 8.04 -4.73
CA ARG A 158 -5.67 9.28 -4.90
C ARG A 158 -4.79 10.50 -4.64
N GLN A 159 -4.92 11.50 -5.51
CA GLN A 159 -4.28 12.80 -5.36
C GLN A 159 -5.17 13.79 -4.59
N PHE A 160 -4.51 14.77 -3.97
CA PHE A 160 -5.17 15.78 -3.15
C PHE A 160 -4.65 17.19 -3.50
N PRO A 161 -5.13 17.78 -4.63
CA PRO A 161 -4.65 19.09 -5.10
C PRO A 161 -4.89 20.24 -4.11
N GLU A 162 -5.88 20.11 -3.24
CA GLU A 162 -6.23 21.10 -2.20
C GLU A 162 -5.75 20.69 -0.79
N GLY A 163 -4.89 19.67 -0.67
CA GLY A 163 -4.40 19.18 0.62
C GLY A 163 -5.46 18.42 1.44
N CYS A 164 -5.47 18.58 2.77
CA CYS A 164 -6.36 17.85 3.68
C CYS A 164 -7.68 18.57 4.00
N GLY A 165 -7.93 19.75 3.43
CA GLY A 165 -9.06 20.64 3.72
C GLY A 165 -10.47 20.19 3.24
N PHE A 166 -10.82 18.90 3.35
CA PHE A 166 -12.12 18.39 2.88
C PHE A 166 -13.28 18.78 3.80
N LYS A 167 -14.39 19.24 3.23
CA LYS A 167 -15.66 19.45 3.96
C LYS A 167 -16.28 18.15 4.47
N GLN A 168 -16.05 17.04 3.76
CA GLN A 168 -16.55 15.72 4.12
C GLN A 168 -15.50 14.67 3.73
N TRP A 169 -15.11 13.82 4.67
CA TRP A 169 -14.13 12.76 4.47
C TRP A 169 -14.85 11.43 4.24
N THR A 170 -14.61 10.81 3.09
CA THR A 170 -14.98 9.42 2.82
C THR A 170 -13.93 8.46 3.38
N GLY A 171 -14.24 7.16 3.38
CA GLY A 171 -13.27 6.15 3.80
C GLY A 171 -12.04 6.09 2.91
N ASP A 172 -12.25 6.23 1.61
CA ASP A 172 -11.18 6.18 0.63
C ASP A 172 -10.30 7.43 0.69
N ASP A 173 -10.88 8.60 1.03
CA ASP A 173 -10.10 9.81 1.32
C ASP A 173 -9.13 9.58 2.48
N SER A 174 -9.63 9.04 3.60
CA SER A 174 -8.80 8.73 4.76
C SER A 174 -7.70 7.73 4.43
N LYS A 175 -8.04 6.62 3.74
CA LYS A 175 -7.08 5.58 3.38
C LYS A 175 -5.97 6.11 2.47
N ALA A 176 -6.31 6.88 1.44
CA ALA A 176 -5.30 7.42 0.54
C ALA A 176 -4.44 8.49 1.23
N LEU A 177 -5.05 9.36 2.06
CA LEU A 177 -4.29 10.39 2.77
C LEU A 177 -3.31 9.77 3.77
N MET A 178 -3.69 8.69 4.47
CA MET A 178 -2.81 7.97 5.39
C MET A 178 -1.47 7.54 4.77
N LYS A 179 -1.47 7.22 3.47
CA LYS A 179 -0.28 6.77 2.73
C LYS A 179 0.74 7.88 2.51
N VAL A 180 0.31 9.15 2.55
CA VAL A 180 1.15 10.33 2.23
C VAL A 180 1.24 11.35 3.36
N TYR A 181 0.41 11.24 4.40
CA TYR A 181 0.28 12.25 5.44
C TYR A 181 1.53 12.39 6.33
N LEU A 182 2.11 11.28 6.81
CA LEU A 182 3.25 11.35 7.72
C LEU A 182 4.47 12.07 7.11
N PRO A 183 4.91 11.77 5.87
CA PRO A 183 5.96 12.55 5.21
C PRO A 183 5.64 14.05 5.10
N ALA A 184 4.38 14.43 4.94
CA ALA A 184 3.99 15.84 4.83
C ALA A 184 4.11 16.61 6.16
N ILE A 185 4.00 15.93 7.30
CA ILE A 185 3.99 16.57 8.63
C ILE A 185 5.24 16.32 9.46
N ILE A 186 6.14 15.44 9.01
CA ILE A 186 7.25 14.93 9.83
C ILE A 186 8.15 16.05 10.36
N ASP A 187 8.41 17.07 9.54
CA ASP A 187 9.26 18.21 9.89
C ASP A 187 8.56 19.23 10.81
N TYR A 188 7.25 19.05 11.06
CA TYR A 188 6.44 19.96 11.88
C TYR A 188 6.08 19.39 13.26
N VAL A 189 6.46 18.14 13.53
CA VAL A 189 6.16 17.45 14.79
C VAL A 189 7.45 17.00 15.48
N PRO A 190 7.50 16.95 16.82
CA PRO A 190 8.67 16.46 17.54
C PRO A 190 8.97 14.99 17.20
N GLN A 191 10.24 14.58 17.32
CA GLN A 191 10.65 13.18 17.09
C GLN A 191 9.89 12.17 17.97
N ASP A 192 9.58 12.55 19.21
CA ASP A 192 8.75 11.68 20.05
C ASP A 192 7.37 11.46 19.40
N MET A 193 6.76 12.52 18.84
CA MET A 193 5.47 12.45 18.15
C MET A 193 5.57 11.71 16.81
N SER A 194 6.64 11.91 16.03
CA SER A 194 6.87 11.16 14.79
C SER A 194 6.93 9.66 15.05
N GLY A 195 7.65 9.23 16.09
CA GLY A 195 7.70 7.84 16.53
C GLY A 195 6.31 7.27 16.78
N HIS A 196 5.41 8.00 17.44
CA HIS A 196 4.03 7.55 17.64
C HIS A 196 3.25 7.46 16.34
N LEU A 197 3.34 8.51 15.51
CA LEU A 197 2.64 8.59 14.23
C LEU A 197 3.10 7.49 13.28
N LYS A 198 4.38 7.09 13.35
CA LYS A 198 4.95 5.96 12.64
C LYS A 198 4.30 4.64 13.05
N HIS A 199 4.34 4.29 14.33
CA HIS A 199 3.74 3.05 14.83
C HIS A 199 2.23 3.02 14.55
N PHE A 200 1.58 4.17 14.68
CA PHE A 200 0.17 4.30 14.41
C PHE A 200 -0.18 4.20 12.92
N ARG A 201 0.62 4.78 12.03
CA ARG A 201 0.46 4.61 10.58
C ARG A 201 0.74 3.15 10.20
N MET A 202 1.77 2.53 10.76
CA MET A 202 2.06 1.10 10.54
C MET A 202 0.88 0.23 10.99
N LEU A 203 0.27 0.53 12.14
CA LEU A 203 -0.94 -0.10 12.64
C LEU A 203 -2.14 0.08 11.69
N LEU A 204 -2.43 1.31 11.31
CA LEU A 204 -3.57 1.62 10.45
C LEU A 204 -3.39 1.07 9.04
N ILE A 205 -2.18 1.10 8.52
CA ILE A 205 -1.88 0.58 7.19
C ILE A 205 -1.84 -0.94 7.21
N ALA A 206 -1.41 -1.58 8.31
CA ALA A 206 -1.65 -2.99 8.51
C ALA A 206 -3.16 -3.33 8.48
N PHE A 207 -4.05 -2.46 8.95
CA PHE A 207 -5.50 -2.69 8.81
C PHE A 207 -6.04 -2.52 7.39
N THR A 208 -5.41 -1.70 6.56
CA THR A 208 -5.88 -1.42 5.19
C THR A 208 -5.16 -2.23 4.12
N ILE A 209 -3.92 -2.65 4.40
CA ILE A 209 -2.97 -3.31 3.50
C ILE A 209 -2.59 -4.71 4.02
N ILE A 210 -3.10 -5.18 5.16
CA ILE A 210 -2.70 -6.50 5.66
C ILE A 210 -3.91 -7.22 6.26
N GLU A 211 -4.55 -8.08 5.46
CA GLU A 211 -5.41 -9.14 6.01
C GLU A 211 -4.58 -10.24 6.72
N LYS A 212 -3.23 -10.16 6.73
CA LYS A 212 -2.34 -11.30 7.01
C LYS A 212 -1.30 -11.22 8.14
N SER A 213 -1.15 -10.14 8.91
CA SER A 213 -0.12 -10.07 9.96
C SER A 213 -0.56 -9.30 11.20
N LEU A 214 -1.48 -9.88 11.98
CA LEU A 214 -1.78 -9.45 13.36
C LEU A 214 -0.55 -9.48 14.30
N ARG A 215 0.60 -10.04 13.89
CA ARG A 215 1.82 -10.07 14.73
C ARG A 215 2.57 -8.73 14.74
N LEU A 216 2.77 -8.08 13.59
CA LEU A 216 3.36 -6.74 13.50
C LEU A 216 2.49 -5.73 14.27
N LEU A 217 1.19 -5.88 14.07
CA LEU A 217 0.14 -5.12 14.75
C LEU A 217 0.29 -5.02 16.27
N VAL A 218 0.77 -6.08 16.92
CA VAL A 218 0.89 -6.18 18.39
C VAL A 218 2.16 -5.51 18.90
N PHE A 219 3.28 -5.68 18.19
CA PHE A 219 4.55 -5.07 18.59
C PHE A 219 4.44 -3.55 18.50
N ASP A 220 3.85 -3.05 17.41
CA ASP A 220 3.62 -1.61 17.22
C ASP A 220 2.56 -1.07 18.18
N LEU A 221 1.54 -1.87 18.56
CA LEU A 221 0.61 -1.52 19.63
C LEU A 221 1.31 -1.35 20.97
N MET A 222 2.17 -2.30 21.34
CA MET A 222 2.89 -2.28 22.62
C MET A 222 3.90 -1.13 22.67
N ALA A 223 4.58 -0.84 21.56
CA ALA A 223 5.46 0.31 21.41
C ALA A 223 4.67 1.64 21.47
N PHE A 224 3.51 1.71 20.81
CA PHE A 224 2.59 2.84 20.92
C PHE A 224 2.11 3.04 22.36
N HIS A 225 1.86 1.97 23.11
CA HIS A 225 1.46 2.04 24.52
C HIS A 225 2.58 2.48 25.47
N SER A 226 3.82 2.04 25.25
CA SER A 226 4.95 2.36 26.13
C SER A 226 5.42 3.81 25.96
N LEU A 227 5.56 4.26 24.71
CA LEU A 227 5.90 5.64 24.36
C LEU A 227 4.72 6.59 24.56
N GLY A 228 3.50 6.07 24.40
CA GLY A 228 2.24 6.81 24.50
C GLY A 228 2.07 7.54 25.81
N SER A 229 2.81 7.20 26.87
CA SER A 229 2.80 7.85 28.18
C SER A 229 3.22 9.33 28.17
N ILE A 230 4.06 9.78 27.23
CA ILE A 230 4.52 11.18 27.13
C ILE A 230 3.55 12.04 26.34
N LEU A 231 3.05 11.56 25.19
CA LEU A 231 1.95 12.20 24.47
C LEU A 231 0.64 12.13 25.27
N PHE A 232 0.41 11.02 26.00
CA PHE A 232 -0.66 10.91 27.01
C PHE A 232 -0.48 11.97 28.09
N ALA A 233 0.73 12.24 28.59
CA ALA A 233 0.91 13.25 29.63
C ALA A 233 0.66 14.68 29.12
N ILE A 234 1.04 14.98 27.88
CA ILE A 234 0.85 16.29 27.25
C ILE A 234 -0.63 16.51 26.84
N ILE A 235 -1.31 15.47 26.31
CA ILE A 235 -2.69 15.55 25.81
C ILE A 235 -3.75 15.20 26.91
N ASN A 236 -3.49 14.28 27.84
CA ASN A 236 -4.44 13.96 28.95
C ASN A 236 -4.46 15.01 30.06
N SER A 237 -3.58 16.02 30.06
CA SER A 237 -3.83 17.15 30.95
C SER A 237 -5.14 17.88 30.60
N GLN A 238 -5.73 17.63 29.41
CA GLN A 238 -7.05 18.17 29.04
C GLN A 238 -8.05 17.22 28.35
N PHE A 239 -7.66 16.09 27.73
CA PHE A 239 -8.64 15.24 27.00
C PHE A 239 -8.39 13.74 27.18
N GLY A 240 -9.24 13.07 27.97
CA GLY A 240 -9.26 11.62 28.10
C GLY A 240 -9.99 10.95 26.93
N ASN A 241 -9.42 9.91 26.31
CA ASN A 241 -10.13 9.17 25.26
C ASN A 241 -9.94 7.64 25.32
N LEU A 242 -11.05 7.02 25.72
CA LEU A 242 -11.42 5.66 26.14
C LEU A 242 -11.70 4.70 24.95
N ALA A 243 -12.03 5.25 23.78
CA ALA A 243 -12.42 4.47 22.60
C ALA A 243 -11.26 3.68 21.96
N LEU A 244 -10.01 4.13 22.14
CA LEU A 244 -8.82 3.52 21.55
C LEU A 244 -8.47 2.18 22.23
N ARG A 245 -8.56 2.10 23.56
CA ARG A 245 -8.25 0.89 24.35
C ARG A 245 -9.24 -0.25 24.10
N MET A 246 -10.55 0.04 24.06
CA MET A 246 -11.57 -0.95 23.70
C MET A 246 -11.40 -1.52 22.27
N ARG A 247 -10.86 -0.73 21.33
CA ARG A 247 -10.56 -1.17 19.96
C ARG A 247 -9.34 -2.11 19.96
N ILE A 248 -8.35 -1.84 20.80
CA ILE A 248 -7.12 -2.61 21.00
C ILE A 248 -7.38 -3.97 21.65
N ASP A 249 -8.23 -4.04 22.67
CA ASP A 249 -8.57 -5.33 23.32
C ASP A 249 -9.33 -6.28 22.38
N LYS A 250 -10.17 -5.73 21.49
CA LYS A 250 -10.84 -6.51 20.44
C LYS A 250 -9.84 -7.08 19.42
N LEU A 251 -8.74 -6.38 19.15
CA LEU A 251 -7.67 -6.84 18.27
C LEU A 251 -6.79 -7.91 18.94
N ALA A 252 -6.51 -7.75 20.23
CA ALA A 252 -5.85 -8.76 21.05
C ALA A 252 -6.67 -10.06 21.14
N ALA A 253 -8.00 -9.94 21.28
CA ALA A 253 -8.91 -11.10 21.27
C ALA A 253 -8.98 -11.78 19.90
N ALA A 254 -9.07 -11.01 18.81
CA ALA A 254 -9.05 -11.55 17.45
C ALA A 254 -7.73 -12.30 17.15
N ARG A 255 -6.59 -11.79 17.65
CA ARG A 255 -5.28 -12.46 17.53
C ARG A 255 -5.29 -13.85 18.18
N ILE A 256 -5.81 -13.97 19.39
CA ILE A 256 -5.86 -15.26 20.09
C ILE A 256 -6.71 -16.25 19.28
N ASP A 257 -7.85 -15.81 18.76
CA ASP A 257 -8.72 -16.64 17.91
C ASP A 257 -8.03 -17.07 16.60
N PHE A 258 -7.41 -16.15 15.86
CA PHE A 258 -6.73 -16.46 14.60
C PHE A 258 -5.45 -17.31 14.79
N THR A 259 -4.71 -17.09 15.88
CA THR A 259 -3.54 -17.92 16.25
C THR A 259 -3.98 -19.35 16.53
N ASN A 260 -5.05 -19.54 17.32
CA ASN A 260 -5.58 -20.85 17.66
C ASN A 260 -6.10 -21.61 16.42
N ARG A 261 -6.52 -20.89 15.38
CA ARG A 261 -6.97 -21.45 14.10
C ARG A 261 -5.83 -21.71 13.11
N GLY A 262 -4.58 -21.40 13.47
CA GLY A 262 -3.42 -21.53 12.59
C GLY A 262 -3.41 -20.54 11.42
N MET A 263 -4.27 -19.52 11.43
CA MET A 263 -4.44 -18.56 10.33
C MET A 263 -3.32 -17.49 10.26
N LEU A 264 -2.32 -17.58 11.14
CA LEU A 264 -1.22 -16.62 11.28
C LEU A 264 0.17 -17.24 11.02
N ASN A 265 0.24 -18.35 10.27
CA ASN A 265 1.49 -19.05 9.95
C ASN A 265 1.82 -18.89 8.45
N GLY A 266 2.93 -18.20 8.14
CA GLY A 266 3.46 -18.02 6.76
C GLY A 266 2.75 -16.94 5.93
N SER A 267 3.40 -16.44 4.87
CA SER A 267 2.74 -15.60 3.85
C SER A 267 2.32 -16.48 2.67
N CYS A 268 1.14 -16.22 2.07
CA CYS A 268 0.71 -16.99 0.89
C CYS A 268 1.67 -16.83 -0.29
N LEU A 269 2.43 -15.73 -0.37
CA LEU A 269 3.48 -15.54 -1.37
C LEU A 269 4.67 -16.47 -1.08
N SER A 270 5.18 -16.48 0.15
CA SER A 270 6.31 -17.32 0.55
C SER A 270 6.04 -18.82 0.36
N GLU A 271 4.82 -19.28 0.69
CA GLU A 271 4.43 -20.68 0.55
C GLU A 271 4.22 -21.09 -0.92
N VAL A 272 3.81 -20.15 -1.78
CA VAL A 272 3.65 -20.38 -3.22
C VAL A 272 5.00 -20.29 -3.94
N LEU A 273 5.87 -19.36 -3.56
CA LEU A 273 7.26 -19.28 -4.05
C LEU A 273 8.01 -20.57 -3.71
N GLN A 274 7.89 -21.09 -2.49
CA GLN A 274 8.45 -22.40 -2.12
C GLN A 274 7.90 -23.55 -2.98
N LYS A 275 6.58 -23.60 -3.20
CA LYS A 275 5.96 -24.65 -4.04
C LYS A 275 6.32 -24.54 -5.52
N LEU A 276 6.54 -23.33 -6.02
CA LEU A 276 7.00 -23.08 -7.39
C LEU A 276 8.47 -23.49 -7.54
N ASP A 277 9.31 -23.21 -6.55
CA ASP A 277 10.72 -23.62 -6.51
C ASP A 277 10.88 -25.15 -6.42
N ASP A 278 10.06 -25.80 -5.58
CA ASP A 278 9.97 -27.25 -5.49
C ASP A 278 9.56 -27.88 -6.84
N SER A 279 8.63 -27.24 -7.57
CA SER A 279 8.15 -27.73 -8.87
C SER A 279 9.16 -27.57 -10.02
N LEU A 280 10.17 -26.72 -9.86
CA LEU A 280 11.29 -26.55 -10.78
C LEU A 280 12.43 -27.55 -10.48
N SER A 281 12.60 -27.95 -9.21
CA SER A 281 13.59 -28.93 -8.78
C SER A 281 13.30 -30.38 -9.23
N GLU A 282 12.02 -30.70 -9.55
CA GLU A 282 11.61 -32.04 -10.01
C GLU A 282 11.68 -32.22 -11.56
N LYS A 283 12.25 -31.28 -12.32
CA LYS A 283 12.30 -31.32 -13.80
C LYS A 283 13.69 -31.17 -14.42
N GLU A 284 14.75 -31.54 -13.73
CA GLU A 284 16.03 -31.85 -14.40
C GLU A 284 16.00 -33.32 -14.85
N ASP A 285 15.50 -33.57 -16.06
CA ASP A 285 15.93 -34.66 -16.96
C ASP A 285 14.97 -34.82 -18.17
N VAL A 286 14.91 -33.85 -19.08
CA VAL A 286 14.64 -34.14 -20.52
C VAL A 286 15.29 -33.07 -21.40
N GLU A 287 16.14 -33.53 -22.31
CA GLU A 287 16.82 -32.74 -23.33
C GLU A 287 15.89 -31.89 -24.23
N ALA A 288 16.50 -30.82 -24.73
CA ALA A 288 15.96 -29.78 -25.59
C ALA A 288 15.10 -30.27 -26.77
N ASN A 289 13.92 -29.67 -26.92
CA ASN A 289 13.43 -29.24 -28.22
C ASN A 289 12.63 -27.95 -28.08
N ALA A 290 13.11 -26.94 -28.79
CA ALA A 290 12.50 -25.63 -28.91
C ALA A 290 11.16 -25.73 -29.64
N ASP A 291 10.08 -25.44 -28.92
CA ASP A 291 8.84 -24.84 -29.43
C ASP A 291 7.99 -24.46 -28.22
N HIS A 292 8.38 -23.39 -27.52
CA HIS A 292 7.60 -22.84 -26.41
C HIS A 292 6.45 -21.99 -26.98
N LEU A 293 5.32 -22.64 -27.25
CA LEU A 293 4.02 -22.00 -27.36
C LEU A 293 3.61 -21.48 -25.98
N THR A 294 4.06 -20.28 -25.63
CA THR A 294 3.49 -19.52 -24.50
C THR A 294 2.04 -19.18 -24.86
N ILE A 295 1.10 -19.87 -24.21
CA ILE A 295 -0.33 -19.55 -24.33
C ILE A 295 -0.54 -18.22 -23.60
N LYS A 296 -0.50 -17.12 -24.36
CA LYS A 296 -0.80 -15.77 -23.89
C LYS A 296 -2.29 -15.66 -23.52
N PRO A 297 -2.64 -15.16 -22.32
CA PRO A 297 -3.99 -14.70 -22.06
C PRO A 297 -4.34 -13.55 -23.03
N SER A 298 -5.54 -13.59 -23.60
CA SER A 298 -6.02 -12.61 -24.57
C SER A 298 -6.39 -11.29 -23.89
N ASN A 299 -5.83 -10.19 -24.41
CA ASN A 299 -6.17 -8.76 -24.24
C ASN A 299 -6.58 -8.28 -22.84
N CYS A 300 -5.72 -7.46 -22.23
CA CYS A 300 -6.08 -6.52 -21.18
C CYS A 300 -6.95 -5.41 -21.81
N ASP A 301 -8.16 -5.19 -21.31
CA ASP A 301 -9.03 -4.10 -21.74
C ASP A 301 -8.35 -2.74 -21.42
N GLU A 302 -8.15 -1.91 -22.45
CA GLU A 302 -7.51 -0.58 -22.39
C GLU A 302 -8.25 0.47 -21.51
N GLN A 303 -9.25 0.06 -20.74
CA GLN A 303 -10.10 0.97 -19.95
C GLN A 303 -9.81 1.00 -18.45
N ASN A 304 -9.05 0.03 -17.92
CA ASN A 304 -8.60 0.07 -16.52
C ASN A 304 -7.08 0.21 -16.47
N ASP A 305 -6.62 1.31 -15.85
CA ASP A 305 -5.21 1.65 -15.69
C ASP A 305 -4.45 0.67 -14.78
N ASP A 306 -5.18 -0.15 -14.02
CA ASP A 306 -4.73 -1.08 -12.98
C ASP A 306 -5.78 -2.20 -12.79
N GLY A 307 -5.38 -3.47 -12.61
CA GLY A 307 -6.31 -4.50 -12.13
C GLY A 307 -5.98 -5.99 -12.34
N ALA A 308 -7.00 -6.79 -12.03
CA ALA A 308 -6.98 -8.25 -11.99
C ALA A 308 -6.84 -8.91 -13.38
N VAL A 309 -5.84 -9.77 -13.56
CA VAL A 309 -5.64 -10.53 -14.82
C VAL A 309 -5.91 -12.02 -14.62
N SER A 310 -6.74 -12.59 -15.49
CA SER A 310 -6.99 -14.03 -15.52
C SER A 310 -5.91 -14.75 -16.33
N GLY A 311 -5.22 -15.71 -15.72
CA GLY A 311 -4.16 -16.48 -16.38
C GLY A 311 -3.48 -17.46 -15.43
N PRO A 312 -2.58 -18.33 -15.95
CA PRO A 312 -1.74 -19.16 -15.11
C PRO A 312 -0.82 -18.28 -14.25
N THR A 313 -0.51 -18.73 -13.03
CA THR A 313 0.41 -18.05 -12.13
C THR A 313 1.84 -18.09 -12.71
N ILE A 314 2.43 -16.92 -12.93
CA ILE A 314 3.81 -16.71 -13.42
C ILE A 314 4.47 -15.70 -12.47
N LEU A 315 5.81 -15.74 -12.35
CA LEU A 315 6.57 -14.89 -11.42
C LEU A 315 6.32 -13.39 -11.64
N ALA A 316 6.73 -12.86 -12.79
CA ALA A 316 6.40 -11.50 -13.26
C ALA A 316 6.86 -11.34 -14.73
N TYR A 317 6.28 -10.39 -15.47
CA TYR A 317 6.80 -9.93 -16.76
C TYR A 317 6.32 -8.51 -17.07
N VAL A 318 7.06 -7.81 -17.95
CA VAL A 318 6.72 -6.45 -18.38
C VAL A 318 6.68 -6.36 -19.90
N ASP A 319 5.52 -5.95 -20.43
CA ASP A 319 5.27 -5.85 -21.88
C ASP A 319 5.11 -4.39 -22.32
N LEU A 320 5.73 -4.03 -23.45
CA LEU A 320 5.47 -2.73 -24.09
C LEU A 320 4.03 -2.63 -24.55
N ALA A 321 3.45 -1.43 -24.44
CA ALA A 321 2.16 -1.15 -25.06
C ALA A 321 2.15 -1.51 -26.55
N ALA A 322 1.09 -2.15 -27.03
CA ALA A 322 0.97 -2.58 -28.42
C ALA A 322 1.06 -1.39 -29.42
N THR A 323 0.64 -0.20 -28.97
CA THR A 323 0.61 1.02 -29.78
C THR A 323 1.99 1.67 -29.86
N ILE A 324 2.61 1.56 -31.05
CA ILE A 324 3.82 2.30 -31.40
C ILE A 324 3.47 3.75 -31.74
N GLN A 325 4.19 4.69 -31.14
CA GLN A 325 4.05 6.11 -31.40
C GLN A 325 4.73 6.47 -32.72
N ARG A 326 3.91 6.69 -33.77
CA ARG A 326 4.39 6.87 -35.15
C ARG A 326 4.86 8.28 -35.48
N GLN A 327 4.53 9.25 -34.63
CA GLN A 327 4.89 10.65 -34.76
C GLN A 327 6.37 10.92 -34.47
N HIS A 328 7.04 10.04 -33.74
CA HIS A 328 8.44 10.19 -33.35
C HIS A 328 9.41 9.66 -34.40
N ALA A 329 10.64 10.16 -34.35
CA ALA A 329 11.72 9.70 -35.20
C ALA A 329 12.02 8.21 -35.04
N ARG A 330 12.35 7.54 -36.16
CA ARG A 330 12.68 6.10 -36.19
C ARG A 330 14.16 5.80 -36.33
N SER A 331 14.98 6.84 -36.48
CA SER A 331 16.44 6.77 -36.45
C SER A 331 16.93 7.05 -35.04
N PHE A 332 17.91 6.27 -34.57
CA PHE A 332 18.48 6.45 -33.22
C PHE A 332 19.01 7.86 -32.99
N ALA A 333 19.72 8.44 -33.95
CA ALA A 333 20.32 9.77 -33.82
C ALA A 333 19.29 10.91 -33.89
N GLU A 334 18.21 10.73 -34.65
CA GLU A 334 17.12 11.72 -34.73
C GLU A 334 16.27 11.66 -33.46
N LEU A 335 15.96 10.46 -32.97
CA LEU A 335 15.22 10.27 -31.72
C LEU A 335 15.99 10.85 -30.52
N ALA A 336 17.31 10.61 -30.47
CA ALA A 336 18.19 11.17 -29.44
C ALA A 336 18.12 12.71 -29.38
N LYS A 337 18.03 13.37 -30.55
CA LYS A 337 17.85 14.83 -30.62
C LYS A 337 16.44 15.25 -30.21
N GLU A 338 15.43 14.50 -30.64
CA GLU A 338 14.02 14.79 -30.36
C GLU A 338 13.72 14.77 -28.85
N ILE A 339 14.27 13.80 -28.11
CA ILE A 339 14.04 13.66 -26.66
C ILE A 339 15.06 14.43 -25.81
N ASN A 340 15.93 15.24 -26.42
CA ASN A 340 17.05 15.93 -25.76
C ASN A 340 18.01 15.01 -24.97
N GLN A 341 18.24 13.78 -25.45
CA GLN A 341 19.23 12.85 -24.88
C GLN A 341 20.19 12.37 -25.97
N LEU A 342 21.22 13.18 -26.24
CA LEU A 342 22.19 12.91 -27.32
C LEU A 342 23.02 11.65 -27.10
N LYS A 343 23.20 11.22 -25.83
CA LYS A 343 23.93 9.98 -25.48
C LYS A 343 23.10 8.72 -25.71
N LEU A 344 21.82 8.81 -26.06
CA LEU A 344 20.94 7.64 -26.24
C LEU A 344 21.57 6.55 -27.14
N PRO A 345 22.18 6.85 -28.31
CA PRO A 345 22.80 5.82 -29.13
C PRO A 345 23.99 5.15 -28.43
N GLU A 346 24.74 5.86 -27.58
CA GLU A 346 25.85 5.30 -26.82
C GLU A 346 25.33 4.36 -25.72
N LEU A 347 24.30 4.80 -24.98
CA LEU A 347 23.66 4.01 -23.93
C LEU A 347 23.07 2.69 -24.48
N ILE A 348 22.44 2.71 -25.65
CA ILE A 348 21.91 1.49 -26.29
C ILE A 348 23.05 0.55 -26.71
N ARG A 349 24.20 1.09 -27.13
CA ARG A 349 25.35 0.28 -27.53
C ARG A 349 26.03 -0.39 -26.33
N TRP A 350 26.15 0.31 -25.22
CA TRP A 350 26.62 -0.29 -23.95
C TRP A 350 25.66 -1.36 -23.46
N PHE A 351 24.35 -1.08 -23.45
CA PHE A 351 23.34 -2.09 -23.14
C PHE A 351 23.47 -3.34 -24.03
N LEU A 352 23.59 -3.17 -25.35
CA LEU A 352 23.78 -4.30 -26.26
C LEU A 352 25.08 -5.06 -25.99
N TYR A 353 26.14 -4.38 -25.58
CA TYR A 353 27.40 -5.04 -25.24
C TYR A 353 27.21 -5.95 -24.02
N ASP A 354 26.55 -5.49 -22.96
CA ASP A 354 26.24 -6.31 -21.78
C ASP A 354 25.37 -7.52 -22.15
N GLN A 355 24.34 -7.31 -23.00
CA GLN A 355 23.46 -8.39 -23.46
C GLN A 355 24.19 -9.47 -24.28
N LEU A 356 25.24 -9.10 -25.03
CA LEU A 356 26.01 -10.03 -25.86
C LEU A 356 27.19 -10.66 -25.09
N ASN A 357 27.57 -10.10 -23.94
CA ASN A 357 28.72 -10.54 -23.14
C ASN A 357 28.37 -10.66 -21.65
N PRO A 358 27.40 -11.52 -21.27
CA PRO A 358 26.92 -11.60 -19.89
C PRO A 358 27.99 -12.05 -18.88
N ASP A 359 29.01 -12.79 -19.33
CA ASP A 359 30.10 -13.28 -18.48
C ASP A 359 31.22 -12.24 -18.26
N ASN A 360 31.11 -11.04 -18.84
CA ASN A 360 32.13 -10.02 -18.68
C ASN A 360 32.01 -9.36 -17.30
N PRO A 361 33.04 -9.43 -16.44
CA PRO A 361 32.96 -8.85 -15.10
C PRO A 361 33.05 -7.32 -15.07
N ARG A 362 33.32 -6.67 -16.21
CA ARG A 362 33.36 -5.21 -16.32
C ARG A 362 32.02 -4.67 -16.85
N PRO A 363 31.46 -3.61 -16.25
CA PRO A 363 30.25 -3.00 -16.77
C PRO A 363 30.51 -2.39 -18.16
N ALA A 364 29.53 -2.48 -19.08
CA ALA A 364 29.70 -1.93 -20.43
C ALA A 364 30.03 -0.44 -20.46
N SER A 365 29.64 0.34 -19.44
CA SER A 365 29.96 1.77 -19.32
C SER A 365 31.46 2.07 -19.35
N ASP A 366 32.31 1.11 -18.96
CA ASP A 366 33.77 1.24 -18.94
C ASP A 366 34.42 0.79 -20.25
N ILE A 367 33.64 0.26 -21.19
CA ILE A 367 34.11 -0.25 -22.48
C ILE A 367 34.13 0.89 -23.49
N ASP A 368 35.22 0.97 -24.27
CA ASP A 368 35.33 1.94 -25.36
C ASP A 368 34.16 1.74 -26.32
N ILE A 369 33.47 2.85 -26.63
CA ILE A 369 32.30 2.84 -27.51
C ILE A 369 32.61 2.26 -28.90
N ASN A 370 33.87 2.25 -29.34
CA ASN A 370 34.30 1.65 -30.59
C ASN A 370 34.28 0.10 -30.56
N GLU A 371 34.38 -0.49 -29.38
CA GLU A 371 34.28 -1.95 -29.17
C GLU A 371 32.82 -2.41 -29.07
N CYS A 372 31.89 -1.49 -28.80
CA CYS A 372 30.47 -1.80 -28.67
C CYS A 372 29.78 -2.04 -30.03
N PRO A 373 28.73 -2.89 -30.10
CA PRO A 373 28.00 -3.19 -31.34
C PRO A 373 27.49 -1.93 -32.05
N THR A 374 27.44 -1.94 -33.39
CA THR A 374 26.86 -0.82 -34.16
C THR A 374 25.34 -0.93 -34.24
N LEU A 375 24.64 0.20 -34.04
CA LEU A 375 23.19 0.25 -34.18
C LEU A 375 22.79 0.30 -35.65
N LYS A 376 21.94 -0.63 -36.06
CA LYS A 376 21.34 -0.69 -37.41
C LYS A 376 19.84 -0.86 -37.29
N GLY A 377 19.10 -0.37 -38.28
CA GLY A 377 17.64 -0.53 -38.33
C GLY A 377 16.86 0.65 -37.76
N LYS A 378 15.70 0.34 -37.16
CA LYS A 378 14.74 1.33 -36.68
C LYS A 378 14.47 1.14 -35.19
N ILE A 379 14.28 2.24 -34.49
CA ILE A 379 13.77 2.30 -33.11
C ILE A 379 12.28 2.65 -33.14
N SER A 380 11.50 2.05 -32.24
CA SER A 380 10.06 2.29 -32.06
C SER A 380 9.80 2.76 -30.64
N MET A 381 9.16 3.92 -30.48
CA MET A 381 8.81 4.50 -29.17
C MET A 381 7.42 4.04 -28.73
N HIS A 382 7.28 3.82 -27.42
CA HIS A 382 6.05 3.51 -26.70
C HIS A 382 5.90 4.49 -25.54
N TYR A 383 4.67 4.82 -25.14
CA TYR A 383 4.42 5.74 -24.01
C TYR A 383 4.11 5.01 -22.70
N SER A 384 4.02 3.69 -22.74
CA SER A 384 3.78 2.87 -21.56
C SER A 384 4.26 1.44 -21.76
N ALA A 385 4.46 0.77 -20.64
CA ALA A 385 4.57 -0.67 -20.51
C ALA A 385 3.58 -1.15 -19.44
N THR A 386 3.31 -2.44 -19.44
CA THR A 386 2.39 -3.09 -18.51
C THR A 386 3.18 -4.11 -17.72
N ALA A 387 3.26 -3.95 -16.39
CA ALA A 387 3.85 -4.93 -15.50
C ALA A 387 2.76 -5.87 -14.99
N THR A 388 2.97 -7.18 -15.13
CA THR A 388 2.06 -8.22 -14.64
C THR A 388 2.82 -9.13 -13.68
N TYR A 389 2.35 -9.22 -12.44
CA TYR A 389 3.01 -9.95 -11.36
C TYR A 389 2.00 -10.62 -10.43
N TYR A 390 2.48 -11.57 -9.63
CA TYR A 390 1.64 -12.27 -8.66
C TYR A 390 1.49 -11.42 -7.38
N ALA A 391 0.28 -10.94 -7.13
CA ALA A 391 -0.07 -10.15 -5.95
C ALA A 391 -1.47 -10.55 -5.44
N PRO A 392 -1.61 -11.71 -4.78
CA PRO A 392 -2.89 -12.26 -4.37
C PRO A 392 -3.56 -11.47 -3.23
N SER A 393 -2.82 -10.55 -2.61
CA SER A 393 -3.33 -9.68 -1.54
C SER A 393 -3.92 -8.37 -2.09
N ASP A 394 -3.63 -8.03 -3.34
CA ASP A 394 -4.24 -6.92 -4.06
C ASP A 394 -5.44 -7.41 -4.90
N PRO A 395 -6.29 -6.51 -5.43
CA PRO A 395 -7.30 -6.86 -6.42
C PRO A 395 -6.66 -7.58 -7.62
N CYS A 396 -6.80 -8.90 -7.65
CA CYS A 396 -6.11 -9.78 -8.58
C CYS A 396 -7.09 -10.74 -9.27
N GLY A 397 -6.66 -11.31 -10.41
CA GLY A 397 -7.47 -12.28 -11.14
C GLY A 397 -7.51 -13.64 -10.45
N VAL A 398 -8.24 -14.59 -11.03
CA VAL A 398 -8.46 -15.92 -10.44
C VAL A 398 -7.15 -16.67 -10.11
N GLY A 399 -6.06 -16.36 -10.83
CA GLY A 399 -4.72 -16.92 -10.59
C GLY A 399 -3.83 -16.12 -9.64
N GLY A 400 -4.36 -15.08 -8.99
CA GLY A 400 -3.59 -14.17 -8.12
C GLY A 400 -2.75 -13.13 -8.87
N MET A 401 -2.93 -13.01 -10.19
CA MET A 401 -2.17 -12.08 -11.02
C MET A 401 -2.78 -10.68 -11.00
N HIS A 402 -1.91 -9.69 -10.86
CA HIS A 402 -2.20 -8.27 -10.88
C HIS A 402 -1.42 -7.61 -12.01
N CYS A 403 -1.95 -6.52 -12.55
CA CYS A 403 -1.43 -5.85 -13.72
C CYS A 403 -1.56 -4.34 -13.57
N GLU A 404 -0.48 -3.63 -13.78
CA GLU A 404 -0.41 -2.18 -13.67
C GLU A 404 0.27 -1.56 -14.89
N HIS A 405 -0.09 -0.32 -15.20
CA HIS A 405 0.56 0.45 -16.25
C HIS A 405 1.66 1.35 -15.70
N ILE A 406 2.83 1.27 -16.34
CA ILE A 406 3.98 2.15 -16.12
C ILE A 406 4.08 3.09 -17.33
N ARG A 407 4.14 4.40 -17.10
CA ARG A 407 4.08 5.43 -18.14
C ARG A 407 5.40 6.19 -18.29
N ALA A 408 5.72 6.47 -19.54
CA ALA A 408 6.76 7.41 -19.94
C ALA A 408 6.24 8.23 -21.11
N ASN A 409 5.42 9.23 -20.80
CA ASN A 409 4.71 10.03 -21.78
C ASN A 409 5.16 11.49 -21.71
N PRO A 410 5.80 12.04 -22.77
CA PRO A 410 6.24 13.43 -22.80
C PRO A 410 5.08 14.44 -22.81
N VAL A 411 3.85 14.02 -23.12
CA VAL A 411 2.64 14.85 -23.10
C VAL A 411 1.45 14.02 -22.61
N TRP A 412 1.28 13.96 -21.29
CA TRP A 412 0.17 13.25 -20.66
C TRP A 412 -1.04 14.17 -20.47
N ARG A 413 -2.23 13.65 -20.78
CA ARG A 413 -3.52 14.38 -20.74
C ARG A 413 -3.50 15.74 -21.45
N GLY A 414 -2.59 15.94 -22.40
CA GLY A 414 -2.42 17.18 -23.15
C GLY A 414 -1.83 18.34 -22.34
N LEU A 415 -1.28 18.08 -21.15
CA LEU A 415 -0.84 19.11 -20.20
C LEU A 415 0.67 19.09 -19.98
N ALA A 416 1.18 18.00 -19.41
CA ALA A 416 2.57 17.92 -18.93
C ALA A 416 3.20 16.54 -19.16
N PRO A 417 4.54 16.44 -19.18
CA PRO A 417 5.23 15.16 -19.16
C PRO A 417 4.90 14.35 -17.91
N HIS A 418 4.82 13.03 -18.05
CA HIS A 418 4.58 12.11 -16.96
C HIS A 418 5.48 10.88 -17.13
N PHE A 419 6.36 10.70 -16.15
CA PHE A 419 7.42 9.68 -16.15
C PHE A 419 7.38 8.97 -14.80
N ASP A 420 6.86 7.74 -14.81
CA ASP A 420 6.69 6.92 -13.63
C ASP A 420 8.03 6.40 -13.09
N CYS A 421 8.04 6.10 -11.80
CA CYS A 421 9.14 5.41 -11.15
C CYS A 421 8.85 3.90 -11.08
N ALA A 422 9.90 3.08 -11.08
CA ALA A 422 9.82 1.63 -11.01
C ALA A 422 10.91 1.02 -10.13
N LEU A 423 10.65 -0.18 -9.62
CA LEU A 423 11.61 -1.04 -8.93
C LEU A 423 12.32 -1.94 -9.95
N ILE A 424 13.65 -2.03 -9.82
CA ILE A 424 14.50 -2.88 -10.65
C ILE A 424 15.13 -3.96 -9.79
N ASN A 425 15.08 -5.21 -10.25
CA ASN A 425 15.82 -6.30 -9.64
C ASN A 425 17.28 -6.26 -10.10
N CYS A 426 18.21 -5.93 -9.20
CA CYS A 426 19.64 -5.87 -9.49
C CYS A 426 20.41 -7.06 -8.91
N ASP A 427 19.97 -7.58 -7.75
CA ASP A 427 20.59 -8.74 -7.11
C ASP A 427 19.53 -9.62 -6.44
N SER A 428 19.20 -10.73 -7.10
CA SER A 428 18.24 -11.70 -6.60
C SER A 428 18.72 -12.50 -5.38
N THR A 429 19.98 -12.33 -4.95
CA THR A 429 20.52 -12.99 -3.75
C THR A 429 20.32 -12.17 -2.48
N GLN A 430 19.90 -10.91 -2.62
CA GLN A 430 19.63 -10.02 -1.49
C GLN A 430 18.13 -9.77 -1.35
N ASP A 431 17.67 -9.75 -0.09
CA ASP A 431 16.27 -9.54 0.23
C ASP A 431 15.90 -8.05 0.18
N GLY A 432 14.68 -7.79 -0.30
CA GLY A 432 14.03 -6.48 -0.29
C GLY A 432 14.86 -5.38 -0.96
N MET A 433 14.85 -4.19 -0.36
CA MET A 433 15.50 -3.01 -0.92
C MET A 433 17.01 -3.07 -1.01
N LEU A 434 17.69 -4.11 -0.50
CA LEU A 434 19.14 -4.28 -0.69
C LEU A 434 19.47 -4.88 -2.06
N GLY A 435 18.60 -5.76 -2.60
CA GLY A 435 18.70 -6.32 -3.95
C GLY A 435 17.94 -5.55 -5.02
N ILE A 436 17.19 -4.52 -4.62
CA ILE A 436 16.31 -3.73 -5.48
C ILE A 436 16.80 -2.29 -5.56
N GLU A 437 16.73 -1.73 -6.76
CA GLU A 437 17.03 -0.32 -7.03
C GLU A 437 15.80 0.41 -7.58
N VAL A 438 15.83 1.75 -7.52
CA VAL A 438 14.72 2.61 -7.94
C VAL A 438 15.14 3.40 -9.16
N VAL A 439 14.26 3.49 -10.15
CA VAL A 439 14.50 4.29 -11.35
C VAL A 439 13.28 5.15 -11.69
N ARG A 440 13.51 6.25 -12.42
CA ARG A 440 12.45 6.98 -13.17
C ARG A 440 12.59 6.67 -14.65
N ILE A 441 11.49 6.32 -15.29
CA ILE A 441 11.48 5.87 -16.68
C ILE A 441 11.20 7.03 -17.61
N HIS A 442 12.16 7.38 -18.46
CA HIS A 442 12.07 8.50 -19.39
C HIS A 442 11.62 8.09 -20.80
N LEU A 443 11.83 6.82 -21.19
CA LEU A 443 11.46 6.35 -22.52
C LEU A 443 11.23 4.85 -22.50
N PHE A 444 10.13 4.40 -23.11
CA PHE A 444 9.98 3.01 -23.52
C PHE A 444 10.22 2.86 -25.03
N PHE A 445 11.04 1.88 -25.42
CA PHE A 445 11.34 1.67 -26.83
C PHE A 445 11.64 0.21 -27.16
N SER A 446 11.51 -0.14 -28.43
CA SER A 446 12.00 -1.41 -28.95
C SER A 446 12.77 -1.24 -30.25
N PHE A 447 13.74 -2.13 -30.48
CA PHE A 447 14.52 -2.19 -31.70
C PHE A 447 14.93 -3.64 -32.00
N LYS A 448 15.53 -3.86 -33.18
CA LYS A 448 16.03 -5.18 -33.57
C LYS A 448 17.54 -5.16 -33.77
N HIS A 449 18.23 -6.16 -33.24
CA HIS A 449 19.64 -6.42 -33.50
C HIS A 449 19.82 -7.90 -33.83
N GLU A 450 20.47 -8.21 -34.95
CA GLU A 450 20.72 -9.60 -35.41
C GLU A 450 19.47 -10.52 -35.38
N GLY A 451 18.30 -9.98 -35.76
CA GLY A 451 17.04 -10.72 -35.79
C GLY A 451 16.29 -10.78 -34.46
N HIS A 452 16.95 -10.48 -33.34
CA HIS A 452 16.36 -10.43 -32.01
C HIS A 452 15.73 -9.06 -31.75
N ARG A 453 14.54 -9.07 -31.14
CA ARG A 453 13.84 -7.84 -30.72
C ARG A 453 14.17 -7.60 -29.26
N TYR A 454 14.64 -6.39 -28.95
CA TYR A 454 14.88 -5.92 -27.61
C TYR A 454 13.77 -4.95 -27.21
N SER A 455 13.20 -5.16 -26.02
CA SER A 455 12.24 -4.26 -25.39
C SER A 455 12.93 -3.59 -24.21
N CYS A 456 13.06 -2.28 -24.26
CA CYS A 456 13.95 -1.54 -23.37
C CYS A 456 13.28 -0.31 -22.78
N ALA A 457 13.84 0.14 -21.66
CA ALA A 457 13.56 1.43 -21.08
C ALA A 457 14.85 2.27 -20.97
N LEU A 458 14.75 3.58 -21.22
CA LEU A 458 15.76 4.55 -20.80
C LEU A 458 15.36 5.05 -19.42
N VAL A 459 16.29 4.95 -18.47
CA VAL A 459 16.00 5.20 -17.05
C VAL A 459 17.00 6.18 -16.45
N HIS A 460 16.52 6.97 -15.48
CA HIS A 460 17.33 7.75 -14.54
C HIS A 460 17.36 7.00 -13.21
N TRP A 461 18.54 6.67 -12.71
CA TRP A 461 18.69 5.93 -11.46
C TRP A 461 18.52 6.82 -10.23
N PHE A 462 18.06 6.20 -9.15
CA PHE A 462 18.14 6.73 -7.81
C PHE A 462 19.06 5.84 -6.98
N GLN A 463 19.91 6.47 -6.18
CA GLN A 463 20.75 5.78 -5.21
C GLN A 463 20.15 5.87 -3.82
N ARG A 464 20.24 4.77 -3.05
CA ARG A 464 19.87 4.75 -1.63
C ARG A 464 20.81 5.68 -0.84
N ILE A 465 20.27 6.41 0.13
CA ILE A 465 21.06 7.29 1.01
C ILE A 465 21.73 6.49 2.14
N ASP A 466 21.10 5.39 2.56
CA ASP A 466 21.55 4.52 3.64
C ASP A 466 21.16 3.06 3.35
N ASP A 467 21.80 2.11 4.02
CA ASP A 467 21.52 0.67 3.96
C ASP A 467 20.40 0.27 4.92
N GLN A 468 19.72 1.24 5.53
CA GLN A 468 18.57 1.07 6.41
C GLN A 468 17.45 2.08 6.08
N PRO A 469 16.17 1.74 6.33
CA PRO A 469 15.08 2.69 6.18
C PRO A 469 15.18 3.81 7.23
N ASN A 470 14.67 4.99 6.87
CA ASN A 470 14.60 6.13 7.79
C ASN A 470 13.83 5.75 9.06
N GLU A 471 14.39 6.08 10.23
CA GLU A 471 13.83 5.63 11.51
C GLU A 471 12.46 6.27 11.80
N ASP A 472 12.28 7.54 11.45
CA ASP A 472 11.07 8.31 11.75
C ASP A 472 9.87 7.91 10.88
N VAL A 473 10.09 7.60 9.60
CA VAL A 473 9.01 7.23 8.67
C VAL A 473 9.05 5.77 8.24
N SER A 474 10.04 4.96 8.63
CA SER A 474 10.17 3.55 8.22
C SER A 474 10.03 3.32 6.71
N MET A 475 10.54 4.25 5.91
CA MET A 475 10.64 4.12 4.45
C MET A 475 12.10 4.29 4.05
N TRP A 476 12.49 3.60 2.99
CA TRP A 476 13.80 3.80 2.36
C TRP A 476 13.88 5.20 1.77
N VAL A 477 15.06 5.82 1.85
CA VAL A 477 15.30 7.14 1.26
C VAL A 477 16.24 6.98 0.09
N VAL A 478 15.82 7.52 -1.04
CA VAL A 478 16.59 7.50 -2.29
C VAL A 478 16.76 8.93 -2.80
N GLN A 479 17.87 9.18 -3.49
CA GLN A 479 18.13 10.46 -4.15
C GLN A 479 18.47 10.22 -5.61
N PRO A 480 18.11 11.15 -6.54
CA PRO A 480 18.48 11.02 -7.93
C PRO A 480 20.00 10.86 -8.07
N GLU A 481 20.43 9.84 -8.80
CA GLU A 481 21.84 9.60 -9.03
C GLU A 481 22.37 10.55 -10.10
N MET A 482 23.55 11.10 -9.84
CA MET A 482 24.21 12.07 -10.70
C MET A 482 25.60 11.57 -11.05
N ASP A 483 26.02 11.77 -12.29
CA ASP A 483 27.38 11.45 -12.72
C ASP A 483 28.41 12.47 -12.18
N VAL A 484 29.68 12.24 -12.49
CA VAL A 484 30.81 13.11 -12.05
C VAL A 484 30.63 14.56 -12.51
N GLN A 485 29.86 14.81 -13.58
CA GLN A 485 29.56 16.12 -14.15
C GLN A 485 28.26 16.73 -13.61
N HIS A 486 27.62 16.09 -12.63
CA HIS A 486 26.33 16.48 -12.05
C HIS A 486 25.17 16.44 -13.08
N ILE A 487 25.28 15.52 -14.04
CA ILE A 487 24.23 15.22 -15.00
C ILE A 487 23.49 13.96 -14.50
N PRO A 488 22.15 13.84 -14.69
CA PRO A 488 21.42 12.62 -14.37
C PRO A 488 22.12 11.37 -14.89
N PHE A 489 22.35 10.40 -14.00
CA PHE A 489 22.93 9.11 -14.39
C PHE A 489 21.86 8.27 -15.10
N MET A 490 22.04 8.08 -16.40
CA MET A 490 21.06 7.43 -17.26
C MET A 490 21.62 6.14 -17.86
N SER A 491 20.82 5.09 -17.92
CA SER A 491 21.18 3.86 -18.64
C SER A 491 19.98 3.28 -19.40
N VAL A 492 20.26 2.28 -20.24
CA VAL A 492 19.23 1.49 -20.93
C VAL A 492 19.15 0.13 -20.24
N ILE A 493 17.94 -0.26 -19.86
CA ILE A 493 17.65 -1.56 -19.24
C ILE A 493 16.71 -2.38 -20.12
N HIS A 494 16.76 -3.70 -19.99
CA HIS A 494 15.74 -4.58 -20.55
C HIS A 494 14.48 -4.52 -19.69
N LEU A 495 13.29 -4.67 -20.28
CA LEU A 495 12.05 -4.64 -19.48
C LEU A 495 11.95 -5.77 -18.45
N ASP A 496 12.60 -6.91 -18.70
CA ASP A 496 12.57 -8.05 -17.78
C ASP A 496 13.23 -7.77 -16.43
N SER A 497 14.02 -6.68 -16.29
CA SER A 497 14.58 -6.28 -15.00
C SER A 497 13.61 -5.46 -14.16
N ILE A 498 12.51 -4.96 -14.74
CA ILE A 498 11.50 -4.17 -14.03
C ILE A 498 10.59 -5.12 -13.26
N ILE A 499 10.42 -4.86 -11.95
CA ILE A 499 9.52 -5.62 -11.09
C ILE A 499 8.11 -5.04 -11.20
N CYS A 500 7.96 -3.76 -10.82
CA CYS A 500 6.69 -3.03 -10.77
C CYS A 500 6.98 -1.51 -10.69
N ALA A 501 5.96 -0.68 -10.83
CA ALA A 501 5.97 0.73 -10.51
C ALA A 501 6.26 0.95 -9.02
N THR A 502 6.77 2.12 -8.67
CA THR A 502 6.95 2.53 -7.27
C THR A 502 6.56 3.97 -7.06
N HIS A 503 5.96 4.26 -5.91
CA HIS A 503 5.57 5.60 -5.54
C HIS A 503 6.67 6.27 -4.71
N LEU A 504 7.08 7.47 -5.12
CA LEU A 504 8.05 8.29 -4.41
C LEU A 504 7.38 9.50 -3.76
N ILE A 505 7.69 9.77 -2.50
CA ILE A 505 7.20 10.94 -1.77
C ILE A 505 8.39 11.85 -1.44
N PRO A 506 8.35 13.15 -1.75
CA PRO A 506 9.46 14.04 -1.44
C PRO A 506 9.86 14.07 0.04
N VAL A 507 11.15 14.20 0.30
CA VAL A 507 11.68 14.64 1.60
C VAL A 507 11.69 16.17 1.60
N TYR A 508 10.75 16.78 2.32
CA TYR A 508 10.51 18.23 2.27
C TYR A 508 11.50 19.04 3.12
N GLY A 509 11.84 18.55 4.32
CA GLY A 509 12.66 19.26 5.30
C GLY A 509 11.93 20.43 5.96
N ASP A 510 12.62 21.21 6.79
CA ASP A 510 12.01 22.28 7.60
C ASP A 510 11.53 23.50 6.79
N ALA A 511 11.95 23.58 5.52
CA ALA A 511 11.64 24.72 4.67
C ALA A 511 10.22 24.63 4.10
N ARG A 512 9.61 25.80 3.92
CA ARG A 512 8.37 25.93 3.17
C ARG A 512 8.62 25.59 1.69
N ILE A 513 7.77 24.78 1.08
CA ILE A 513 7.89 24.45 -0.33
C ILE A 513 7.34 25.55 -1.24
N SER A 514 7.90 25.69 -2.46
CA SER A 514 7.45 26.69 -3.43
C SER A 514 6.08 26.34 -4.01
N ARG A 515 5.22 27.35 -4.20
CA ARG A 515 3.85 27.19 -4.74
C ARG A 515 3.82 26.74 -6.20
N ASP A 516 4.96 26.84 -6.88
CA ASP A 516 5.12 26.39 -8.26
C ASP A 516 5.43 24.88 -8.34
N ILE A 517 5.64 24.22 -7.20
CA ILE A 517 5.80 22.77 -7.12
C ILE A 517 4.41 22.13 -7.14
N THR A 518 4.25 21.19 -8.06
CA THR A 518 3.03 20.40 -8.31
C THR A 518 3.41 18.93 -8.34
N ASP A 519 2.43 18.03 -8.35
CA ASP A 519 2.63 16.60 -8.55
C ASP A 519 3.39 16.28 -9.85
N GLU A 520 3.28 17.13 -10.87
CA GLU A 520 3.90 16.95 -12.19
C GLU A 520 5.42 17.19 -12.19
N ASN A 521 5.90 18.16 -11.41
CA ASN A 521 7.32 18.57 -11.40
C ASN A 521 8.05 18.23 -10.08
N SER A 522 7.35 17.61 -9.15
CA SER A 522 7.88 17.26 -7.83
C SER A 522 9.10 16.33 -7.88
N LEU A 523 9.11 15.34 -8.78
CA LEU A 523 10.27 14.47 -9.01
C LEU A 523 11.53 15.22 -9.48
N ASP A 524 11.38 16.42 -10.05
CA ASP A 524 12.48 17.27 -10.50
C ASP A 524 12.85 18.38 -9.48
N ALA A 525 11.98 18.63 -8.50
CA ALA A 525 12.11 19.75 -7.56
C ALA A 525 12.83 19.38 -6.26
N PHE A 526 12.83 18.10 -5.88
CA PHE A 526 13.41 17.63 -4.61
C PHE A 526 14.66 16.78 -4.81
N GLN A 527 15.53 16.80 -3.79
CA GLN A 527 16.82 16.11 -3.82
C GLN A 527 16.74 14.68 -3.30
N ALA A 528 15.70 14.36 -2.52
CA ALA A 528 15.53 13.04 -1.92
C ALA A 528 14.04 12.70 -1.81
N PHE A 529 13.76 11.40 -1.81
CA PHE A 529 12.41 10.85 -1.80
C PHE A 529 12.35 9.62 -0.90
N TYR A 530 11.24 9.49 -0.18
CA TYR A 530 10.85 8.26 0.47
C TYR A 530 10.25 7.29 -0.55
N VAL A 531 10.71 6.04 -0.56
CA VAL A 531 10.10 4.95 -1.33
C VAL A 531 8.87 4.46 -0.57
N ASN A 532 7.68 4.78 -1.09
CA ASN A 532 6.42 4.56 -0.39
C ASN A 532 5.99 3.09 -0.44
N LYS A 533 6.50 2.31 0.51
CA LYS A 533 6.06 0.93 0.74
C LYS A 533 4.63 0.77 1.22
N PHE A 534 3.90 1.86 1.42
CA PHE A 534 2.50 1.83 1.84
C PHE A 534 1.54 2.19 0.69
N ALA A 535 2.04 2.25 -0.55
CA ALA A 535 1.22 2.52 -1.72
C ALA A 535 0.13 1.44 -1.92
N ASP A 536 0.48 0.17 -1.75
CA ASP A 536 -0.38 -1.01 -1.93
C ASP A 536 0.21 -2.23 -1.18
N HIS A 537 -0.42 -3.41 -1.30
CA HIS A 537 0.05 -4.62 -0.60
C HIS A 537 1.36 -5.14 -1.17
N HIS A 538 1.51 -5.15 -2.48
CA HIS A 538 2.70 -5.64 -3.16
C HIS A 538 3.95 -4.82 -2.81
N ALA A 539 3.86 -3.49 -2.86
CA ALA A 539 4.93 -2.58 -2.45
C ALA A 539 5.32 -2.79 -0.97
N PHE A 540 4.34 -3.05 -0.09
CA PHE A 540 4.64 -3.34 1.31
C PHE A 540 5.42 -4.64 1.47
N GLU A 541 5.08 -5.68 0.71
CA GLU A 541 5.76 -6.98 0.78
C GLU A 541 7.18 -6.92 0.19
N ILE A 542 7.38 -6.22 -0.92
CA ILE A 542 8.68 -6.10 -1.59
C ILE A 542 9.67 -5.22 -0.80
N LEU A 543 9.17 -4.15 -0.18
CA LEU A 543 10.03 -3.08 0.37
C LEU A 543 10.20 -3.15 1.90
N SER A 544 9.63 -4.15 2.57
CA SER A 544 9.65 -4.27 4.04
C SER A 544 10.81 -5.05 4.62
#